data_AF-A0A1V5JTJ5-F1
#
_entry.id   AF-A0A1V5JTJ5-F1
#
_cell.length_a   1.000
_cell.length_b   1.000
_cell.length_c   1.000
_cell.angle_alpha   90.00
_cell.angle_beta   90.00
_cell.angle_gamma   90.00
#
_symmetry.space_group_name_H-M   'P 1'
#
loop_
_entity.id
_entity.type
_entity.pdbx_description
1 polymer ?
#
loop_
_entity_poly.entity_id
_entity_poly.type
_entity_poly.pdbx_seq_one_letter_code
_entity_poly.pdbx_strand_id
1 'polypeptide(L)'
;MKNKRNEQLYQLAYQTKFVDPSTKLPPRDERSLSALLCIYHQLGNIVWNEVELFDVDLLSCGDASCIFSGHGVICSEYPLFWSDPGTCSYFGDMRPDLIYFSDDGQSMAIIENKIGAGYTHSGDEFGGQLGRYILYLKHSVMCNKTMILLTSKNFVMNKSPWYINELGTAIKVQKSADVVTTRIMFWEDILQAFVA
;
A
#
# COMPACT_ATOMS: atom_id res chain seq x y z
N MET A 1 1.87 5.09 -25.29
CA MET A 1 0.56 5.32 -24.64
C MET A 1 0.50 4.99 -23.14
N LYS A 2 1.56 4.45 -22.50
CA LYS A 2 1.60 4.20 -21.05
C LYS A 2 1.73 5.47 -20.19
N ASN A 3 2.38 6.54 -20.66
CA ASN A 3 2.65 7.74 -19.84
C ASN A 3 1.44 8.64 -19.52
N LYS A 4 0.46 8.80 -20.44
CA LYS A 4 -0.67 9.72 -20.21
C LYS A 4 -1.59 9.37 -19.03
N ARG A 5 -1.51 8.14 -18.50
CA ARG A 5 -2.46 7.62 -17.50
C ARG A 5 -2.11 8.01 -16.08
N ASN A 6 -0.82 8.12 -15.78
CA ASN A 6 -0.32 8.51 -14.45
C ASN A 6 -0.08 10.02 -14.37
N GLU A 7 -0.04 10.71 -15.52
CA GLU A 7 0.15 12.16 -15.60
C GLU A 7 -0.85 12.92 -14.73
N GLN A 8 -2.13 12.52 -14.67
CA GLN A 8 -3.11 13.19 -13.81
C GLN A 8 -2.75 13.10 -12.32
N LEU A 9 -2.28 11.94 -11.88
CA LEU A 9 -1.91 11.74 -10.49
C LEU A 9 -0.64 12.53 -10.13
N TYR A 10 0.38 12.50 -10.99
CA TYR A 10 1.60 13.27 -10.75
C TYR A 10 1.38 14.78 -10.85
N GLN A 11 0.45 15.22 -11.70
CA GLN A 11 0.01 16.62 -11.72
C GLN A 11 -0.70 17.00 -10.43
N LEU A 12 -1.58 16.13 -9.91
CA LEU A 12 -2.21 16.36 -8.61
C LEU A 12 -1.16 16.46 -7.50
N ALA A 13 -0.18 15.55 -7.46
CA ALA A 13 0.91 15.59 -6.49
C ALA A 13 1.70 16.91 -6.56
N TYR A 14 1.97 17.42 -7.77
CA TYR A 14 2.60 18.72 -7.95
C TYR A 14 1.71 19.88 -7.46
N GLN A 15 0.41 19.85 -7.77
CA GLN A 15 -0.56 20.88 -7.35
C GLN A 15 -0.72 20.94 -5.83
N THR A 16 -0.72 19.79 -5.16
CA THR A 16 -0.80 19.69 -3.70
C THR A 16 0.55 19.94 -3.03
N LYS A 17 1.62 20.21 -3.80
CA LYS A 17 3.00 20.39 -3.32
C LYS A 17 3.57 19.16 -2.61
N PHE A 18 3.07 17.98 -2.95
CA PHE A 18 3.62 16.69 -2.55
C PHE A 18 4.86 16.40 -3.41
N VAL A 19 6.00 16.97 -3.02
CA VAL A 19 7.24 17.00 -3.81
C VAL A 19 8.43 16.56 -2.96
N ASP A 20 9.55 16.21 -3.57
CA ASP A 20 10.77 15.97 -2.78
C ASP A 20 11.17 17.24 -2.00
N PRO A 21 11.27 17.19 -0.67
CA PRO A 21 11.60 18.37 0.12
C PRO A 21 12.97 18.96 -0.23
N SER A 22 13.90 18.16 -0.74
CA SER A 22 15.26 18.59 -1.07
C SER A 22 15.36 19.27 -2.45
N THR A 23 14.73 18.71 -3.48
CA THR A 23 14.82 19.20 -4.87
C THR A 23 13.58 19.98 -5.34
N LYS A 24 12.48 19.91 -4.58
CA LYS A 24 11.14 20.43 -4.96
C LYS A 24 10.56 19.83 -6.24
N LEU A 25 11.11 18.69 -6.70
CA LEU A 25 10.59 17.99 -7.87
C LEU A 25 9.42 17.07 -7.50
N PRO A 26 8.37 16.98 -8.32
CA PRO A 26 7.27 16.06 -8.09
C PRO A 26 7.69 14.60 -8.34
N PRO A 27 6.98 13.63 -7.74
CA PRO A 27 7.19 12.22 -8.02
C PRO A 27 6.88 11.90 -9.49
N ARG A 28 7.53 10.87 -10.02
CA ARG A 28 7.44 10.46 -11.44
C ARG A 28 7.07 9.00 -11.63
N ASP A 29 7.11 8.21 -10.57
CA ASP A 29 6.87 6.77 -10.56
C ASP A 29 6.30 6.33 -9.20
N GLU A 30 5.87 5.07 -9.12
CA GLU A 30 5.33 4.46 -7.89
C GLU A 30 6.36 4.49 -6.74
N ARG A 31 7.64 4.33 -7.06
CA ARG A 31 8.73 4.32 -6.07
C ARG A 31 8.92 5.69 -5.42
N SER A 32 8.98 6.75 -6.22
CA SER A 32 9.09 8.13 -5.73
C SER A 32 7.85 8.57 -4.95
N LEU A 33 6.64 8.18 -5.38
CA LEU A 33 5.43 8.39 -4.59
C LEU A 33 5.53 7.73 -3.20
N SER A 34 5.93 6.45 -3.16
CA SER A 34 6.08 5.69 -1.92
C SER A 34 7.12 6.33 -0.99
N ALA A 35 8.30 6.70 -1.53
CA ALA A 35 9.35 7.35 -0.75
C ALA A 35 8.90 8.69 -0.14
N LEU A 36 8.15 9.52 -0.89
CA LEU A 36 7.60 10.77 -0.37
C LEU A 36 6.54 10.52 0.70
N LEU A 37 5.70 9.49 0.54
CA LEU A 37 4.72 9.13 1.55
C LEU A 37 5.36 8.75 2.88
N CYS A 38 6.49 8.03 2.86
CA CYS A 38 7.27 7.78 4.07
C CYS A 38 7.62 9.13 4.72
N ILE A 39 8.37 9.98 4.02
CA ILE A 39 8.86 11.25 4.55
C ILE A 39 7.72 12.08 5.16
N TYR A 40 6.63 12.25 4.42
CA TYR A 40 5.51 13.09 4.86
C TYR A 40 4.67 12.46 5.96
N HIS A 41 4.61 11.12 6.03
CA HIS A 41 4.09 10.45 7.22
C HIS A 41 4.97 10.75 8.45
N GLN A 42 6.30 10.59 8.34
CA GLN A 42 7.21 10.86 9.46
C GLN A 42 7.21 12.32 9.92
N LEU A 43 6.99 13.27 9.01
CA LEU A 43 6.90 14.68 9.34
C LEU A 43 5.51 15.10 9.86
N GLY A 44 4.53 14.19 9.87
CA GLY A 44 3.17 14.46 10.33
C GLY A 44 2.35 15.33 9.37
N ASN A 45 2.70 15.34 8.08
CA ASN A 45 2.06 16.17 7.06
C ASN A 45 0.85 15.47 6.38
N ILE A 46 0.44 14.29 6.83
CA ILE A 46 -0.72 13.56 6.30
C ILE A 46 -1.80 13.46 7.37
N VAL A 47 -2.99 13.99 7.08
CA VAL A 47 -4.15 13.96 7.96
C VAL A 47 -4.90 12.64 7.73
N TRP A 48 -4.47 11.56 8.39
CA TRP A 48 -4.95 10.20 8.11
C TRP A 48 -6.45 9.97 8.34
N ASN A 49 -7.10 10.78 9.17
CA ASN A 49 -8.56 10.73 9.36
C ASN A 49 -9.35 11.37 8.20
N GLU A 50 -8.67 11.98 7.22
CA GLU A 50 -9.26 12.46 5.96
C GLU A 50 -9.01 11.48 4.80
N VAL A 51 -8.23 10.41 5.02
CA VAL A 51 -7.93 9.40 4.00
C VAL A 51 -8.89 8.23 4.14
N GLU A 52 -9.85 8.12 3.22
CA GLU A 52 -10.88 7.08 3.24
C GLU A 52 -10.32 5.69 2.90
N LEU A 53 -10.84 4.67 3.58
CA LEU A 53 -10.54 3.26 3.34
C LEU A 53 -11.75 2.55 2.73
N PHE A 54 -11.47 1.63 1.81
CA PHE A 54 -12.49 0.83 1.14
C PHE A 54 -12.23 -0.67 1.34
N ASP A 55 -13.28 -1.48 1.28
CA ASP A 55 -13.16 -2.92 1.16
C ASP A 55 -12.99 -3.36 -0.32
N VAL A 56 -12.94 -4.68 -0.56
CA VAL A 56 -12.78 -5.23 -1.91
C VAL A 56 -14.00 -5.03 -2.82
N ASP A 57 -15.17 -4.76 -2.24
CA ASP A 57 -16.39 -4.42 -2.96
C ASP A 57 -16.51 -2.90 -3.19
N LEU A 58 -15.46 -2.15 -2.83
CA LEU A 58 -15.37 -0.69 -2.91
C LEU A 58 -16.39 0.05 -2.06
N LEU A 59 -16.81 -0.57 -0.96
CA LEU A 59 -17.63 0.09 0.05
C LEU A 59 -16.70 0.79 1.06
N SER A 60 -17.04 2.04 1.37
CA SER A 60 -16.37 2.80 2.42
C SER A 60 -16.48 2.06 3.75
N CYS A 61 -15.35 1.92 4.45
CA CYS A 61 -15.25 1.13 5.69
C CYS A 61 -14.51 1.87 6.83
N GLY A 62 -14.36 3.18 6.70
CA GLY A 62 -13.71 4.06 7.68
C GLY A 62 -12.58 4.87 7.08
N ASP A 63 -11.72 5.41 7.94
CA ASP A 63 -10.56 6.21 7.55
C ASP A 63 -9.23 5.55 7.97
N ALA A 64 -8.14 6.01 7.38
CA ALA A 64 -6.82 5.42 7.54
C ALA A 64 -6.20 5.66 8.92
N SER A 65 -6.76 6.54 9.75
CA SER A 65 -6.27 6.75 11.12
C SER A 65 -6.49 5.51 12.01
N CYS A 66 -7.43 4.63 11.67
CA CYS A 66 -7.58 3.35 12.39
C CYS A 66 -6.41 2.38 12.18
N ILE A 67 -5.59 2.60 11.14
CA ILE A 67 -4.37 1.82 10.85
C ILE A 67 -3.12 2.62 11.23
N PHE A 68 -3.09 3.90 10.87
CA PHE A 68 -1.94 4.80 11.02
C PHE A 68 -2.05 5.74 12.22
N SER A 69 -2.79 5.36 13.26
CA SER A 69 -2.81 6.11 14.51
C SER A 69 -1.55 5.84 15.33
N GLY A 70 -1.00 6.89 15.94
CA GLY A 70 0.20 6.82 16.78
C GLY A 70 1.48 7.27 16.07
N HIS A 71 2.61 7.25 16.78
CA HIS A 71 3.91 7.67 16.27
C HIS A 71 4.62 6.54 15.51
N GLY A 72 3.87 5.77 14.72
CA GLY A 72 4.42 4.66 13.92
C GLY A 72 5.33 5.12 12.78
N VAL A 73 5.88 4.14 12.07
CA VAL A 73 6.83 4.38 10.97
C VAL A 73 6.34 3.68 9.71
N ILE A 74 6.24 4.42 8.61
CA ILE A 74 6.13 3.89 7.25
C ILE A 74 7.53 3.83 6.59
N CYS A 75 7.92 2.65 6.11
CA CYS A 75 9.17 2.40 5.40
C CYS A 75 8.87 1.94 3.96
N SER A 76 9.68 2.37 3.00
CA SER A 76 9.61 1.90 1.61
C SER A 76 10.63 0.80 1.32
N GLU A 77 10.27 -0.16 0.47
CA GLU A 77 11.17 -1.24 0.02
C GLU A 77 11.81 -2.07 1.15
N TYR A 78 11.07 -2.23 2.26
CA TYR A 78 11.56 -2.93 3.45
C TYR A 78 11.80 -4.43 3.16
N PRO A 79 12.95 -5.01 3.51
CA PRO A 79 13.18 -6.44 3.32
C PRO A 79 12.30 -7.25 4.27
N LEU A 80 11.47 -8.13 3.72
CA LEU A 80 10.73 -9.09 4.53
C LEU A 80 11.70 -10.16 5.05
N PHE A 81 11.82 -10.32 6.37
CA PHE A 81 12.74 -11.27 6.99
C PHE A 81 12.08 -12.65 7.11
N TRP A 82 12.85 -13.72 6.93
CA TRP A 82 12.37 -15.10 6.99
C TRP A 82 13.19 -15.93 7.99
N SER A 83 12.56 -16.95 8.58
CA SER A 83 13.16 -17.78 9.63
C SER A 83 13.90 -19.01 9.11
N ASP A 84 13.57 -19.48 7.90
CA ASP A 84 14.09 -20.74 7.35
C ASP A 84 14.19 -20.71 5.81
N PRO A 85 14.97 -21.62 5.20
CA PRO A 85 15.12 -21.66 3.74
C PRO A 85 13.83 -21.92 2.96
N GLY A 86 12.83 -22.58 3.57
CA GLY A 86 11.52 -22.76 2.96
C GLY A 86 10.79 -21.42 2.82
N THR A 87 10.74 -20.65 3.91
CA THR A 87 10.18 -19.29 3.91
C THR A 87 11.00 -18.28 3.09
N CYS A 88 12.30 -18.51 2.93
CA CYS A 88 13.14 -17.76 1.98
C CYS A 88 12.66 -17.88 0.53
N SER A 89 12.20 -19.06 0.09
CA SER A 89 11.69 -19.23 -1.28
C SER A 89 10.36 -18.51 -1.52
N TYR A 90 9.67 -18.14 -0.44
CA TYR A 90 8.38 -17.45 -0.49
C TYR A 90 8.49 -15.94 -0.35
N PHE A 91 9.32 -15.47 0.59
CA PHE A 91 9.47 -14.06 0.96
C PHE A 91 10.85 -13.48 0.66
N GLY A 92 11.84 -14.34 0.39
CA GLY A 92 13.20 -13.92 0.09
C GLY A 92 13.22 -13.01 -1.11
N ASP A 93 13.89 -11.87 -0.97
CA ASP A 93 13.93 -10.76 -1.93
C ASP A 93 12.60 -10.03 -2.19
N MET A 94 11.50 -10.39 -1.52
CA MET A 94 10.28 -9.58 -1.58
C MET A 94 10.44 -8.31 -0.75
N ARG A 95 10.15 -7.19 -1.41
CA ARG A 95 10.14 -5.87 -0.79
C ARG A 95 8.79 -5.24 -1.12
N PRO A 96 7.87 -5.11 -0.15
CA PRO A 96 6.67 -4.33 -0.37
C PRO A 96 7.07 -2.90 -0.70
N ASP A 97 6.24 -2.25 -1.52
CA ASP A 97 6.44 -0.83 -1.85
C ASP A 97 6.50 0.00 -0.55
N LEU A 98 5.67 -0.37 0.43
CA LEU A 98 5.55 0.27 1.73
C LEU A 98 5.20 -0.74 2.84
N ILE A 99 5.72 -0.53 4.04
CA ILE A 99 5.33 -1.23 5.25
C ILE A 99 5.17 -0.23 6.40
N TYR A 100 4.16 -0.44 7.24
CA TYR A 100 3.92 0.32 8.46
C TYR A 100 4.16 -0.55 9.68
N PHE A 101 4.75 0.04 10.72
CA PHE A 101 4.85 -0.50 12.07
C PHE A 101 4.33 0.54 13.06
N SER A 102 3.41 0.15 13.94
CA SER A 102 3.05 1.00 15.07
C SER A 102 4.19 1.04 16.09
N ASP A 103 4.26 2.15 16.84
CA ASP A 103 5.24 2.38 17.90
C ASP A 103 5.08 1.40 19.08
N ASP A 104 3.86 0.98 19.39
CA ASP A 104 3.53 -0.04 20.40
C ASP A 104 3.87 -1.49 20.00
N GLY A 105 4.32 -1.69 18.75
CA GLY A 105 4.64 -3.00 18.20
C GLY A 105 3.45 -3.97 18.12
N GLN A 106 2.21 -3.46 18.13
CA GLN A 106 0.99 -4.28 18.04
C GLN A 106 0.44 -4.38 16.62
N SER A 107 0.76 -3.41 15.76
CA SER A 107 0.14 -3.26 14.45
C SER A 107 1.17 -3.20 13.33
N MET A 108 0.86 -3.89 12.23
CA MET A 108 1.64 -3.84 10.99
C MET A 108 0.70 -3.75 9.80
N ALA A 109 1.09 -2.94 8.81
CA ALA A 109 0.44 -2.96 7.51
C ALA A 109 1.46 -3.15 6.38
N ILE A 110 1.22 -4.09 5.46
CA ILE A 110 1.90 -4.10 4.18
C ILE A 110 1.05 -3.32 3.19
N ILE A 111 1.66 -2.37 2.48
CA ILE A 111 1.00 -1.48 1.54
C ILE A 111 1.67 -1.68 0.18
N GLU A 112 0.92 -2.22 -0.77
CA GLU A 112 1.40 -2.42 -2.14
C GLU A 112 0.85 -1.29 -3.03
N ASN A 113 1.76 -0.55 -3.67
CA ASN A 113 1.44 0.59 -4.51
C ASN A 113 1.35 0.16 -5.98
N LYS A 114 0.19 0.38 -6.60
CA LYS A 114 -0.03 -0.02 -8.00
C LYS A 114 -0.73 1.07 -8.80
N ILE A 115 0.02 1.67 -9.71
CA ILE A 115 -0.36 2.80 -10.57
C ILE A 115 0.19 2.50 -11.98
N GLY A 116 -0.28 1.41 -12.58
CA GLY A 116 0.03 1.05 -13.96
C GLY A 116 1.18 0.07 -14.14
N ALA A 117 1.97 -0.24 -13.11
CA ALA A 117 2.84 -1.41 -13.12
C ALA A 117 2.04 -2.71 -12.94
N GLY A 118 2.53 -3.80 -13.53
CA GLY A 118 1.98 -5.12 -13.27
C GLY A 118 2.52 -5.71 -11.96
N TYR A 119 1.84 -6.70 -11.38
CA TYR A 119 2.40 -7.50 -10.31
C TYR A 119 3.59 -8.31 -10.82
N THR A 120 4.63 -8.42 -10.00
CA THR A 120 5.86 -9.15 -10.36
C THR A 120 5.65 -10.67 -10.37
N HIS A 121 4.65 -11.14 -9.63
CA HIS A 121 4.26 -12.55 -9.51
C HIS A 121 2.72 -12.63 -9.57
N SER A 122 2.14 -12.98 -10.71
CA SER A 122 0.70 -13.19 -10.85
C SER A 122 0.39 -14.67 -11.06
N GLY A 123 -0.64 -15.20 -10.37
CA GLY A 123 -1.18 -16.53 -10.68
C GLY A 123 -0.33 -17.72 -10.22
N ASP A 124 0.22 -17.66 -9.01
CA ASP A 124 0.87 -18.82 -8.36
C ASP A 124 -0.05 -19.48 -7.29
N GLU A 125 0.40 -20.59 -6.71
CA GLU A 125 -0.32 -21.31 -5.65
C GLU A 125 -0.57 -20.49 -4.38
N PHE A 126 0.15 -19.38 -4.22
CA PHE A 126 0.00 -18.45 -3.10
C PHE A 126 -0.96 -17.31 -3.41
N GLY A 127 -1.50 -17.20 -4.63
CA GLY A 127 -2.35 -16.08 -5.04
C GLY A 127 -1.54 -14.85 -5.49
N GLY A 128 -0.35 -15.08 -6.02
CA GLY A 128 0.56 -14.08 -6.53
C GLY A 128 1.25 -13.26 -5.44
N GLN A 129 1.77 -12.10 -5.85
CA GLN A 129 2.54 -11.19 -5.01
C GLN A 129 1.74 -10.74 -3.76
N LEU A 130 0.47 -10.36 -3.96
CA LEU A 130 -0.41 -9.96 -2.86
C LEU A 130 -0.69 -11.12 -1.89
N GLY A 131 -0.89 -12.33 -2.42
CA GLY A 131 -1.13 -13.50 -1.59
C GLY A 131 0.09 -13.88 -0.74
N ARG A 132 1.30 -13.70 -1.26
CA ARG A 132 2.54 -13.85 -0.48
C ARG A 132 2.65 -12.82 0.65
N TYR A 133 2.28 -11.56 0.42
CA TYR A 133 2.25 -10.55 1.50
C TYR A 133 1.21 -10.87 2.58
N ILE A 134 0.02 -11.32 2.17
CA ILE A 134 -1.00 -11.79 3.12
C ILE A 134 -0.48 -12.97 3.93
N LEU A 135 0.19 -13.94 3.29
CA LEU A 135 0.81 -15.06 3.98
C LEU A 135 1.87 -14.59 4.98
N TYR A 136 2.73 -13.65 4.60
CA TYR A 136 3.72 -13.06 5.51
C TYR A 136 3.05 -12.42 6.73
N LEU A 137 2.01 -11.60 6.53
CA LEU A 137 1.24 -11.00 7.62
C LEU A 137 0.64 -12.07 8.54
N LYS A 138 0.08 -13.16 8.00
CA LYS A 138 -0.44 -14.27 8.82
C LYS A 138 0.62 -14.85 9.74
N HIS A 139 1.86 -14.97 9.28
CA HIS A 139 2.98 -15.51 10.06
C HIS A 139 3.67 -14.48 10.98
N SER A 140 3.38 -13.18 10.84
CA SER A 140 3.94 -12.17 11.73
C SER A 140 3.41 -12.32 13.17
N VAL A 141 4.19 -11.89 14.15
CA VAL A 141 3.82 -11.92 15.58
C VAL A 141 2.90 -10.77 16.00
N MET A 142 2.58 -9.86 15.08
CA MET A 142 1.77 -8.67 15.35
C MET A 142 0.31 -9.04 15.64
N CYS A 143 -0.39 -8.29 16.48
CA CYS A 143 -1.80 -8.54 16.77
C CYS A 143 -2.70 -8.04 15.64
N ASN A 144 -2.48 -6.79 15.20
CA ASN A 144 -3.26 -6.17 14.14
C ASN A 144 -2.47 -6.23 12.83
N LYS A 145 -3.06 -6.85 11.81
CA LYS A 145 -2.40 -7.16 10.55
C LYS A 145 -3.23 -6.64 9.40
N THR A 146 -2.67 -5.75 8.61
CA THR A 146 -3.40 -5.14 7.48
C THR A 146 -2.65 -5.28 6.17
N MET A 147 -3.35 -5.70 5.11
CA MET A 147 -2.91 -5.60 3.73
C MET A 147 -3.63 -4.42 3.09
N ILE A 148 -2.90 -3.48 2.51
CA ILE A 148 -3.47 -2.33 1.80
C ILE A 148 -3.03 -2.37 0.34
N LEU A 149 -4.01 -2.34 -0.57
CA LEU A 149 -3.76 -1.99 -1.96
C LEU A 149 -3.89 -0.47 -2.11
N LEU A 150 -2.77 0.20 -2.34
CA LEU A 150 -2.74 1.63 -2.64
C LEU A 150 -2.69 1.84 -4.15
N THR A 151 -3.66 2.55 -4.70
CA THR A 151 -3.76 2.78 -6.15
C THR A 151 -4.36 4.15 -6.46
N SER A 152 -4.67 4.43 -7.71
CA SER A 152 -5.45 5.61 -8.11
C SER A 152 -6.88 5.21 -8.43
N LYS A 153 -7.84 6.08 -8.07
CA LYS A 153 -9.28 5.91 -8.38
C LYS A 153 -9.51 5.59 -9.86
N ASN A 154 -8.71 6.17 -10.75
CA ASN A 154 -8.84 5.95 -12.20
C ASN A 154 -8.54 4.50 -12.62
N PHE A 155 -7.60 3.82 -11.96
CA PHE A 155 -7.27 2.43 -12.28
C PHE A 155 -8.38 1.49 -11.86
N VAL A 156 -9.01 1.77 -10.73
CA VAL A 156 -10.11 0.97 -10.16
C VAL A 156 -11.44 1.23 -10.87
N MET A 157 -11.86 2.50 -10.96
CA MET A 157 -13.22 2.84 -11.38
C MET A 157 -13.42 2.83 -12.90
N ASN A 158 -12.37 3.16 -13.67
CA ASN A 158 -12.53 3.48 -15.09
C ASN A 158 -11.83 2.51 -16.06
N LYS A 159 -10.87 1.69 -15.61
CA LYS A 159 -9.93 1.07 -16.56
C LYS A 159 -9.73 -0.43 -16.43
N SER A 160 -9.85 -1.01 -15.24
CA SER A 160 -10.03 -2.45 -15.03
C SER A 160 -9.98 -2.70 -13.53
N PRO A 161 -10.96 -3.41 -12.93
CA PRO A 161 -10.85 -3.86 -11.54
C PRO A 161 -9.77 -4.94 -11.36
N TRP A 162 -8.85 -5.13 -12.31
CA TRP A 162 -7.81 -6.16 -12.26
C TRP A 162 -7.02 -6.14 -10.94
N TYR A 163 -6.57 -4.98 -10.46
CA TYR A 163 -5.86 -4.92 -9.17
C TYR A 163 -6.72 -5.41 -8.00
N ILE A 164 -8.03 -5.12 -8.03
CA ILE A 164 -9.00 -5.57 -7.03
C ILE A 164 -9.27 -7.06 -7.16
N ASN A 165 -9.38 -7.56 -8.39
CA ASN A 165 -9.58 -8.99 -8.66
C ASN A 165 -8.39 -9.83 -8.20
N GLU A 166 -7.16 -9.34 -8.40
CA GLU A 166 -5.95 -9.97 -7.87
C GLU A 166 -5.96 -9.97 -6.33
N LEU A 167 -6.35 -8.84 -5.71
CA LEU A 167 -6.50 -8.77 -4.25
C LEU A 167 -7.57 -9.74 -3.75
N GLY A 168 -8.74 -9.79 -4.38
CA GLY A 168 -9.81 -10.73 -4.05
C GLY A 168 -9.39 -12.20 -4.25
N THR A 169 -8.57 -12.48 -5.26
CA THR A 169 -7.98 -13.82 -5.49
C THR A 169 -7.01 -14.17 -4.36
N ALA A 170 -6.11 -13.26 -4.01
CA ALA A 170 -5.16 -13.43 -2.92
C ALA A 170 -5.85 -13.72 -1.58
N ILE A 171 -6.90 -12.96 -1.23
CA ILE A 171 -7.71 -13.19 -0.03
C ILE A 171 -8.33 -14.60 -0.04
N LYS A 172 -8.91 -15.02 -1.16
CA LYS A 172 -9.55 -16.33 -1.30
C LYS A 172 -8.55 -17.47 -1.17
N VAL A 173 -7.39 -17.37 -1.83
CA VAL A 173 -6.33 -18.38 -1.78
C VAL A 173 -5.76 -18.50 -0.37
N GLN A 174 -5.49 -17.37 0.28
CA GLN A 174 -4.89 -17.35 1.61
C GLN A 174 -5.87 -17.62 2.76
N LYS A 175 -7.18 -17.59 2.49
CA LYS A 175 -8.25 -17.76 3.50
C LYS A 175 -7.96 -16.91 4.74
N SER A 176 -7.72 -15.62 4.52
CA SER A 176 -7.14 -14.73 5.53
C SER A 176 -8.14 -13.77 6.19
N ALA A 177 -9.41 -13.83 5.82
CA ALA A 177 -10.42 -12.83 6.20
C ALA A 177 -10.61 -12.69 7.72
N ASP A 178 -10.20 -13.70 8.50
CA ASP A 178 -10.26 -13.77 9.96
C ASP A 178 -8.97 -13.32 10.66
N VAL A 179 -7.84 -13.22 9.94
CA VAL A 179 -6.51 -12.94 10.53
C VAL A 179 -5.85 -11.68 9.97
N VAL A 180 -6.12 -11.34 8.71
CA VAL A 180 -5.55 -10.18 8.02
C VAL A 180 -6.66 -9.33 7.46
N THR A 181 -6.72 -8.09 7.96
CA THR A 181 -7.63 -7.08 7.45
C THR A 181 -7.15 -6.63 6.08
N THR A 182 -8.00 -6.64 5.07
CA THR A 182 -7.64 -6.14 3.73
C THR A 182 -8.38 -4.85 3.43
N ARG A 183 -7.66 -3.85 2.91
CA ARG A 183 -8.19 -2.52 2.58
C ARG A 183 -7.68 -2.03 1.24
N ILE A 184 -8.43 -1.12 0.65
CA ILE A 184 -8.05 -0.34 -0.53
C ILE A 184 -7.95 1.12 -0.09
N MET A 185 -6.91 1.80 -0.57
CA MET A 185 -6.66 3.21 -0.32
C MET A 185 -6.30 3.89 -1.64
N PHE A 186 -6.64 5.17 -1.79
CA PHE A 186 -6.37 5.92 -3.02
C PHE A 186 -5.38 7.05 -2.80
N TRP A 187 -4.46 7.22 -3.76
CA TRP A 187 -3.53 8.34 -3.73
C TRP A 187 -4.23 9.69 -3.79
N GLU A 188 -5.35 9.80 -4.51
CA GLU A 188 -6.09 11.06 -4.57
C GLU A 188 -6.52 11.56 -3.18
N ASP A 189 -6.88 10.64 -2.27
CA ASP A 189 -7.30 10.99 -0.91
C ASP A 189 -6.09 11.36 -0.05
N ILE A 190 -4.97 10.64 -0.17
CA ILE A 190 -3.70 10.99 0.51
C ILE A 190 -3.20 12.37 0.10
N LEU A 191 -3.22 12.67 -1.20
CA LEU A 191 -2.73 13.94 -1.73
C LEU A 191 -3.63 15.11 -1.32
N GLN A 192 -4.93 14.89 -1.13
CA GLN A 192 -5.86 15.89 -0.61
C GLN A 192 -5.70 16.12 0.89
N ALA A 193 -5.42 15.06 1.65
CA ALA A 193 -5.14 15.10 3.08
C ALA A 193 -3.72 15.57 3.44
N PHE A 194 -2.92 15.95 2.43
CA PHE A 194 -1.56 16.44 2.63
C PHE A 194 -1.55 17.93 3.00
N VAL A 195 -0.84 18.27 4.07
CA VAL A 195 -0.65 19.63 4.56
C VAL A 195 0.78 20.05 4.29
N ALA A 196 0.98 21.02 3.40
CA ALA A 196 2.29 21.50 2.95
C ALA A 196 2.97 22.47 3.92
#